data_AF-A0A662L1Q3-F1
#
_entry.id   AF-A0A662L1Q3-F1
#
_cell.length_a   1.000
_cell.length_b   1.000
_cell.length_c   1.000
_cell.angle_alpha   90.00
_cell.angle_beta   90.00
_cell.angle_gamma   90.00
#
_symmetry.space_group_name_H-M   'P 1'
#
loop_
_entity.id
_entity.type
_entity.pdbx_description
1 polymer ?
#
loop_
_entity_poly.entity_id
_entity_poly.type
_entity_poly.pdbx_seq_one_letter_code
_entity_poly.pdbx_strand_id
1 'polypeptide(L)' 'MSRWKYYEIKDGKLVRKKRTCPKCGEGVFMAEHGDRVSCGKCGYTEFRSAKEGKG' A
#
# COMPACT_ATOMS: atom_id res chain seq x y z
N MET A 1 -38.53 -7.68 15.75
CA MET A 1 -37.83 -7.57 14.45
C MET A 1 -36.35 -7.33 14.71
N SER A 2 -35.51 -8.26 14.29
CA SER A 2 -34.18 -8.46 14.86
C SER A 2 -33.12 -7.58 14.17
N ARG A 3 -32.29 -6.91 14.99
CA ARG A 3 -31.34 -5.83 14.67
C ARG A 3 -30.02 -6.27 13.98
N TRP A 4 -29.96 -7.51 13.51
CA TRP A 4 -28.74 -8.20 13.04
C TRP A 4 -28.48 -8.07 11.54
N LYS A 5 -29.41 -7.48 10.77
CA LYS A 5 -29.31 -7.36 9.30
C LYS A 5 -28.36 -6.28 8.78
N TYR A 6 -27.64 -5.57 9.66
CA TYR A 6 -26.86 -4.37 9.29
C TYR A 6 -25.36 -4.46 9.50
N TYR A 7 -24.82 -5.64 9.83
CA TYR A 7 -23.38 -5.80 10.03
C TYR A 7 -22.79 -6.76 8.99
N GLU A 8 -22.25 -6.22 7.90
CA GLU A 8 -21.32 -6.93 7.02
C GLU A 8 -19.89 -6.76 7.55
N ILE A 9 -19.19 -7.88 7.75
CA ILE A 9 -17.76 -7.89 8.08
C ILE A 9 -17.00 -8.02 6.75
N LYS A 10 -16.24 -6.99 6.36
CA LYS A 10 -15.38 -7.01 5.16
C LYS A 10 -13.91 -7.17 5.52
N ASP A 11 -13.40 -8.36 5.17
CA ASP A 11 -12.07 -8.70 4.65
C ASP A 11 -10.81 -8.14 5.34
N GLY A 12 -10.21 -8.97 6.20
CA GLY A 12 -8.95 -8.74 6.90
C GLY A 12 -7.69 -8.72 5.99
N LYS A 13 -7.49 -7.64 5.24
CA LYS A 13 -6.23 -7.39 4.53
C LYS A 13 -5.29 -6.53 5.37
N LEU A 14 -4.25 -7.16 5.90
CA LEU A 14 -3.09 -6.49 6.48
C LEU A 14 -2.32 -5.77 5.35
N VAL A 15 -2.72 -4.53 5.06
CA VAL A 15 -1.99 -3.65 4.14
C VAL A 15 -0.83 -3.07 4.94
N ARG A 16 0.39 -3.54 4.69
CA ARG A 16 1.63 -2.94 5.22
C ARG A 16 1.62 -1.45 4.84
N LYS A 17 1.35 -0.58 5.81
CA LYS A 17 0.95 0.83 5.62
C LYS A 17 2.03 1.77 5.06
N LYS A 18 3.27 1.31 4.81
CA LYS A 18 4.33 2.15 4.22
C LYS A 18 5.25 1.31 3.34
N ARG A 19 5.37 1.67 2.06
CA ARG A 19 6.38 1.09 1.16
C ARG A 19 7.76 1.63 1.53
N THR A 20 8.70 0.73 1.77
CA THR A 20 10.13 1.03 1.84
C THR A 20 10.75 0.94 0.45
N CYS A 21 11.77 1.74 0.18
CA CYS A 21 12.41 1.76 -1.12
C CYS A 21 13.21 0.46 -1.35
N PRO A 22 12.92 -0.33 -2.40
CA PRO A 22 13.62 -1.59 -2.67
C PRO A 22 15.10 -1.37 -3.02
N LYS A 23 15.46 -0.17 -3.53
CA LYS A 23 16.85 0.18 -3.86
C LYS A 23 17.65 0.70 -2.67
N CYS A 24 17.00 1.35 -1.71
CA CYS A 24 17.68 1.95 -0.56
C CYS A 24 17.63 1.07 0.69
N GLY A 25 16.72 0.10 0.73
CA GLY A 25 16.54 -0.80 1.87
C GLY A 25 15.59 -0.26 2.94
N GLU A 26 15.52 -1.02 4.03
CA GLU A 26 14.71 -0.72 5.19
C GLU A 26 15.13 0.62 5.84
N GLY A 27 14.14 1.40 6.29
CA GLY A 27 14.38 2.73 6.85
C GLY A 27 14.28 3.89 5.85
N VAL A 28 14.19 3.63 4.55
CA VAL A 28 13.90 4.66 3.53
C VAL A 28 12.47 4.52 3.04
N PHE A 29 11.58 5.35 3.58
CA PHE A 29 10.18 5.39 3.17
C PHE A 29 10.02 6.12 1.84
N MET A 30 9.12 5.59 1.01
CA MET A 30 8.75 6.24 -0.24
C MET A 30 7.55 7.19 -0.02
N ALA A 31 7.54 8.31 -0.73
CA ALA A 31 6.44 9.25 -0.77
C ALA A 31 5.32 8.69 -1.67
N GLU A 32 4.14 8.51 -1.10
CA GLU A 32 2.98 8.04 -1.84
C GLU A 32 2.18 9.22 -2.41
N HIS A 33 2.04 9.22 -3.74
CA HIS A 33 1.17 10.11 -4.50
C HIS A 33 0.01 9.28 -5.07
N GLY A 34 -1.04 9.95 -5.57
CA GLY A 34 -2.26 9.27 -6.03
C GLY A 34 -2.02 8.25 -7.15
N ASP A 35 -1.10 8.59 -8.05
CA ASP A 35 -0.72 7.90 -9.28
C ASP A 35 0.59 7.11 -9.17
N ARG A 36 1.45 7.43 -8.19
CA ARG A 36 2.82 6.91 -8.09
C ARG A 36 3.37 6.91 -6.68
N VAL A 37 4.46 6.21 -6.45
CA VAL A 37 5.21 6.18 -5.20
C VAL A 37 6.67 6.48 -5.54
N SER A 38 7.27 7.48 -4.90
CA SER A 38 8.62 7.96 -5.24
C SER A 38 9.55 8.01 -4.05
N CYS A 39 10.81 7.64 -4.24
CA CYS A 39 11.86 7.67 -3.24
C CYS A 39 12.66 8.96 -3.36
N GLY A 40 12.58 9.84 -2.35
CA GLY A 40 13.36 11.07 -2.30
C GLY A 40 14.87 10.89 -2.14
N LYS A 41 15.35 9.69 -1.74
CA LYS A 41 16.78 9.42 -1.53
C LYS A 41 17.52 9.02 -2.81
N CYS A 42 16.91 8.21 -3.67
CA CYS A 42 17.55 7.68 -4.88
C CYS A 42 16.80 8.01 -6.20
N GLY A 43 15.66 8.70 -6.12
CA GLY A 43 14.83 9.03 -7.29
C GLY A 43 13.99 7.87 -7.84
N TYR A 44 14.03 6.69 -7.21
CA TYR A 44 13.24 5.54 -7.64
C TYR A 44 11.74 5.82 -7.58
N THR A 45 11.00 5.56 -8.67
CA THR A 45 9.57 5.84 -8.76
C THR A 45 8.84 4.63 -9.31
N GLU A 46 7.79 4.21 -8.61
CA GLU A 46 6.84 3.19 -9.04
C GLU A 46 5.53 3.88 -9.42
N PHE A 47 4.96 3.53 -10.56
CA PHE A 47 3.61 3.99 -10.91
C PHE A 47 2.61 2.92 -10.46
N ARG A 48 1.44 3.32 -9.96
CA ARG A 48 0.37 2.40 -9.56
C ARG A 48 -0.26 1.78 -10.81
N SER A 49 0.45 0.88 -11.48
CA SER A 49 -0.11 -0.05 -12.46
C SER A 49 -0.68 -1.24 -11.69
N ALA A 50 -1.88 -1.71 -12.07
CA ALA A 50 -2.73 -2.62 -11.32
C ALA A 50 -2.19 -4.08 -11.16
N LYS A 51 -0.88 -4.30 -11.08
CA LYS A 51 -0.22 -5.60 -11.19
C LYS A 51 1.02 -5.71 -10.29
N GLU A 52 0.85 -5.72 -8.96
CA GLU A 52 1.85 -6.27 -8.02
C GLU A 52 1.19 -6.37 -6.62
N GLY A 53 1.08 -7.49 -5.92
CA GLY A 53 1.65 -8.83 -6.07
C GLY A 53 1.66 -9.45 -4.67
N LYS A 54 0.62 -10.22 -4.33
CA LYS A 54 0.70 -11.27 -3.30
C LYS A 54 0.94 -12.56 -4.07
N GLY A 55 2.20 -13.00 -4.12
CA GLY A 55 2.58 -14.39 -4.33
C GLY A 55 2.82 -15.03 -2.98
#